data_AF-A0A353U0T7-F1
#
_entry.id   AF-A0A353U0T7-F1
#
_cell.length_a   1.000
_cell.length_b   1.000
_cell.length_c   1.000
_cell.angle_alpha   90.00
_cell.angle_beta   90.00
_cell.angle_gamma   90.00
#
_symmetry.space_group_name_H-M   'P 1'
#
loop_
_entity.id
_entity.type
_entity.pdbx_description
1 polymer ?
#
loop_
_entity_poly.entity_id
_entity_poly.type
_entity_poly.pdbx_seq_one_letter_code
_entity_poly.pdbx_strand_id
1 'polypeptide(L)'
;MNITTITGLTIWESRTRAATTLEQSLTAALESGIKDFENADLSGIEISGIDFTGLNLSGAYFKNSKFTNCIFDKCHFELTFFSFGIFEDCSFQKATLKKCYLSNATFENCSFQGAKLLEAANSPGYPNTITGAMFTKSDLSQTTIYAITFEHCDFSDVKMDNAALHSVHFDSCFVGGLKSESSHMNGGFYLARSTGEPEINVAYKKNFTGMTFKEEPFEIKEANKVKVYRFNIKSIAPFKGVAWNLAAKAVKAEDPAGIYGYVDGSLGLHWLAHMEILRPDRKLEDIVILTLEVDKDHILYQGFEVAFSQANIINVGTAEEFIHEVMPEYEPQLALFKEAQQSEEKMEAYEKVHREWDIGLEVDEARDERSVREKNGTLNRLNETEFRAIKNLALSHAIESEIHGIDHWQRVERNGLLLAKESGANTRIVQAFAYLHDCMRLSDGEDYSHGQRAANMVRGYKESIFRDFSKEEFDDLIYALANHTRVEKTVKRDIDTCFDADRLDLTRVGIQPDPERMATSTGAYYAANMDKLNEDLLTKILQDDGKKEI
;
A
#
# COMPACT_ATOMS: atom_id res chain seq x y z
N MET A 1 -0.99 40.68 -8.10
CA MET A 1 0.20 39.80 -8.16
C MET A 1 0.87 39.82 -6.80
N ASN A 2 0.64 38.79 -6.01
CA ASN A 2 1.46 38.42 -4.87
C ASN A 2 1.51 36.88 -4.85
N ILE A 3 2.70 36.39 -4.56
CA ILE A 3 3.13 35.00 -4.61
C ILE A 3 2.42 34.23 -3.49
N THR A 4 1.50 33.33 -3.86
CA THR A 4 0.99 32.28 -2.97
C THR A 4 1.35 30.94 -3.59
N THR A 5 2.08 30.14 -2.82
CA THR A 5 2.44 28.76 -3.08
C THR A 5 1.19 27.97 -3.46
N ILE A 6 1.17 27.41 -4.66
CA ILE A 6 0.05 26.61 -5.18
C ILE A 6 0.31 25.16 -4.76
N THR A 7 0.20 24.91 -3.46
CA THR A 7 0.11 23.55 -2.90
C THR A 7 -1.37 23.25 -2.68
N GLY A 8 -1.94 22.29 -3.42
CA GLY A 8 -3.35 21.90 -3.26
C GLY A 8 -4.35 22.74 -4.05
N LEU A 9 -4.11 22.93 -5.34
CA LEU A 9 -5.20 23.34 -6.24
C LEU A 9 -6.17 22.15 -6.41
N THR A 10 -7.27 22.18 -5.64
CA THR A 10 -8.54 21.79 -6.25
C THR A 10 -8.83 22.92 -7.23
N ILE A 11 -8.73 22.65 -8.54
CA ILE A 11 -9.08 23.62 -9.59
C ILE A 11 -10.62 23.78 -9.67
N TRP A 12 -11.30 23.78 -8.51
CA TRP A 12 -12.73 23.92 -8.32
C TRP A 12 -13.15 25.36 -7.97
N GLU A 13 -12.22 26.25 -7.64
CA GLU A 13 -12.51 27.63 -7.21
C GLU A 13 -12.55 28.69 -8.33
N SER A 14 -12.84 28.32 -9.59
CA SER A 14 -13.14 29.28 -10.68
C SER A 14 -14.64 29.46 -10.96
N ARG A 15 -15.52 29.23 -9.98
CA ARG A 15 -16.96 29.58 -10.08
C ARG A 15 -17.28 31.05 -9.81
N THR A 16 -16.29 31.94 -9.85
CA THR A 16 -16.52 33.40 -9.83
C THR A 16 -16.27 34.01 -11.21
N ARG A 17 -17.39 34.20 -11.94
CA ARG A 17 -17.56 35.07 -13.13
C ARG A 17 -16.64 34.76 -14.34
N ALA A 18 -17.16 33.84 -15.16
CA ALA A 18 -16.74 33.31 -16.47
C ALA A 18 -16.30 31.85 -16.32
N ALA A 19 -17.11 30.91 -16.83
CA ALA A 19 -16.87 29.48 -16.72
C ALA A 19 -15.54 29.12 -17.39
N THR A 20 -14.48 29.01 -16.59
CA THR A 20 -13.15 28.64 -17.04
C THR A 20 -12.96 27.16 -16.76
N THR A 21 -12.65 26.36 -17.78
CA THR A 21 -12.46 24.90 -17.61
C THR A 21 -11.18 24.60 -16.83
N LEU A 22 -11.12 23.40 -16.24
CA LEU A 22 -9.93 22.84 -15.59
C LEU A 22 -8.67 22.93 -16.48
N GLU A 23 -8.84 22.59 -17.76
CA GLU A 23 -7.83 22.72 -18.80
C GLU A 23 -7.35 24.17 -19.00
N GLN A 24 -8.29 25.14 -19.08
CA GLN A 24 -7.96 26.55 -19.23
C GLN A 24 -7.20 27.10 -18.01
N SER A 25 -7.59 26.69 -16.82
CA SER A 25 -6.87 27.03 -15.58
C SER A 25 -5.48 26.43 -15.53
N LEU A 26 -5.30 25.18 -15.97
CA LEU A 26 -4.00 24.53 -16.06
C LEU A 26 -3.09 25.22 -17.07
N THR A 27 -3.63 25.53 -18.26
CA THR A 27 -2.88 26.23 -19.32
C THR A 27 -2.42 27.61 -18.84
N ALA A 28 -3.32 28.38 -18.24
CA ALA A 28 -2.99 29.70 -17.70
C ALA A 28 -1.94 29.62 -16.58
N ALA A 29 -1.97 28.58 -15.75
CA ALA A 29 -0.96 28.36 -14.71
C ALA A 29 0.43 28.10 -15.30
N LEU A 30 0.51 27.25 -16.34
CA LEU A 30 1.75 26.95 -17.05
C LEU A 30 2.30 28.17 -17.78
N GLU A 31 1.45 28.94 -18.48
CA GLU A 31 1.82 30.20 -19.14
C GLU A 31 2.32 31.25 -18.17
N SER A 32 1.81 31.25 -16.94
CA SER A 32 2.25 32.13 -15.85
C SER A 32 3.58 31.69 -15.23
N GLY A 33 4.16 30.57 -15.67
CA GLY A 33 5.46 30.08 -15.22
C GLY A 33 5.43 29.30 -13.91
N ILE A 34 4.26 28.82 -13.47
CA ILE A 34 4.16 27.95 -12.29
C ILE A 34 4.87 26.62 -12.61
N LYS A 35 5.75 26.18 -11.70
CA LYS A 35 6.58 24.97 -11.88
C LYS A 35 6.30 23.84 -10.91
N ASP A 36 5.51 24.10 -9.88
CA ASP A 36 5.19 23.16 -8.81
C ASP A 36 3.71 22.84 -8.83
N PHE A 37 3.40 21.57 -9.02
CA PHE A 37 2.06 20.98 -9.11
C PHE A 37 1.95 19.79 -8.16
N GLU A 38 2.69 19.82 -7.04
CA GLU A 38 2.61 18.79 -6.02
C GLU A 38 1.16 18.61 -5.52
N ASN A 39 0.70 17.35 -5.47
CA ASN A 39 -0.66 16.96 -5.08
C ASN A 39 -1.78 17.57 -5.94
N ALA A 40 -1.47 18.04 -7.16
CA ALA A 40 -2.49 18.54 -8.07
C ALA A 40 -3.49 17.43 -8.44
N ASP A 41 -4.78 17.75 -8.41
CA ASP A 41 -5.82 16.84 -8.90
C ASP A 41 -6.09 17.12 -10.39
N LEU A 42 -5.60 16.21 -11.22
CA LEU A 42 -5.75 16.15 -12.67
C LEU A 42 -6.64 14.95 -13.06
N SER A 43 -7.45 14.44 -12.14
CA SER A 43 -8.32 13.29 -12.39
C SER A 43 -9.49 13.66 -13.32
N GLY A 44 -9.86 12.74 -14.21
CA GLY A 44 -11.01 12.92 -15.11
C GLY A 44 -10.81 13.92 -16.24
N ILE A 45 -9.62 14.50 -16.40
CA ILE A 45 -9.37 15.54 -17.40
C ILE A 45 -9.00 14.94 -18.74
N GLU A 46 -9.37 15.60 -19.82
CA GLU A 46 -8.89 15.29 -21.16
C GLU A 46 -8.08 16.47 -21.68
N ILE A 47 -6.80 16.26 -21.96
CA ILE A 47 -5.86 17.31 -22.36
C ILE A 47 -5.03 16.86 -23.55
N SER A 48 -4.77 17.78 -24.47
CA SER A 48 -3.86 17.52 -25.58
C SER A 48 -2.84 18.62 -25.82
N GLY A 49 -1.61 18.23 -26.17
CA GLY A 49 -0.58 19.14 -26.68
C GLY A 49 0.11 20.03 -25.63
N ILE A 50 -0.06 19.73 -24.33
CA ILE A 50 0.49 20.57 -23.26
C ILE A 50 1.92 20.15 -22.88
N ASP A 51 2.77 21.15 -22.65
CA ASP A 51 4.14 20.99 -22.18
C ASP A 51 4.24 21.14 -20.64
N PHE A 52 4.48 20.02 -19.98
CA PHE A 52 4.73 19.88 -18.54
C PHE A 52 6.23 19.76 -18.22
N THR A 53 7.14 20.07 -19.15
CA THR A 53 8.58 19.79 -18.98
C THR A 53 9.15 20.34 -17.66
N GLY A 54 9.77 19.43 -16.90
CA GLY A 54 10.53 19.72 -15.69
C GLY A 54 9.68 20.06 -14.46
N LEU A 55 8.37 19.85 -14.50
CA LEU A 55 7.50 20.15 -13.37
C LEU A 55 7.67 19.16 -12.21
N ASN A 56 7.39 19.63 -11.00
CA ASN A 56 7.15 18.75 -9.85
C ASN A 56 5.67 18.36 -9.84
N LEU A 57 5.38 17.07 -10.04
CA LEU A 57 4.05 16.46 -10.04
C LEU A 57 3.96 15.35 -8.97
N SER A 58 4.79 15.45 -7.94
CA SER A 58 4.79 14.49 -6.82
C SER A 58 3.45 14.52 -6.11
N GLY A 59 2.88 13.34 -5.79
CA GLY A 59 1.56 13.22 -5.17
C GLY A 59 0.38 13.60 -6.07
N ALA A 60 0.59 14.02 -7.32
CA ALA A 60 -0.49 14.41 -8.21
C ALA A 60 -1.39 13.22 -8.60
N TYR A 61 -2.65 13.50 -8.94
CA TYR A 61 -3.65 12.50 -9.30
C TYR A 61 -4.02 12.64 -10.77
N PHE A 62 -3.87 11.54 -11.52
CA PHE A 62 -4.20 11.43 -12.94
C PHE A 62 -5.29 10.36 -13.16
N LYS A 63 -6.08 10.03 -12.14
CA LYS A 63 -7.05 8.93 -12.23
C LYS A 63 -8.11 9.23 -13.29
N ASN A 64 -8.43 8.25 -14.14
CA ASN A 64 -9.46 8.37 -15.19
C ASN A 64 -9.23 9.59 -16.12
N SER A 65 -7.98 10.03 -16.27
CA SER A 65 -7.62 11.14 -17.15
C SER A 65 -7.18 10.64 -18.52
N LYS A 66 -7.22 11.51 -19.53
CA LYS A 66 -6.69 11.25 -20.86
C LYS A 66 -5.74 12.38 -21.28
N PHE A 67 -4.52 12.02 -21.63
CA PHE A 67 -3.50 12.94 -22.15
C PHE A 67 -3.05 12.46 -23.53
N THR A 68 -3.12 13.35 -24.52
CA THR A 68 -2.72 13.04 -25.90
C THR A 68 -1.71 14.05 -26.43
N ASN A 69 -0.56 13.61 -26.95
CA ASN A 69 0.51 14.51 -27.45
C ASN A 69 1.09 15.48 -26.39
N CYS A 70 1.14 15.08 -25.11
CA CYS A 70 1.65 15.91 -24.02
C CYS A 70 3.14 15.60 -23.70
N ILE A 71 3.87 16.59 -23.16
CA ILE A 71 5.29 16.47 -22.84
C ILE A 71 5.52 16.54 -21.32
N PHE A 72 5.92 15.42 -20.70
CA PHE A 72 6.28 15.26 -19.29
C PHE A 72 7.79 15.04 -19.09
N ASP A 73 8.62 15.52 -20.03
CA ASP A 73 10.05 15.32 -19.99
C ASP A 73 10.66 15.93 -18.72
N LYS A 74 11.57 15.18 -18.07
CA LYS A 74 12.28 15.59 -16.85
C LYS A 74 11.37 15.93 -15.66
N CYS A 75 10.10 15.54 -15.68
CA CYS A 75 9.20 15.71 -14.54
C CYS A 75 9.59 14.83 -13.35
N HIS A 76 9.18 15.26 -12.16
CA HIS A 76 9.30 14.49 -10.92
C HIS A 76 7.92 13.98 -10.49
N PHE A 77 7.80 12.67 -10.37
CA PHE A 77 6.59 11.95 -10.00
C PHE A 77 6.86 11.07 -8.79
N GLU A 78 7.10 11.65 -7.61
CA GLU A 78 7.18 10.85 -6.38
C GLU A 78 5.77 10.65 -5.80
N LEU A 79 5.35 9.41 -5.52
CA LEU A 79 4.02 9.10 -4.95
C LEU A 79 2.83 9.57 -5.82
N THR A 80 3.02 9.68 -7.13
CA THR A 80 1.98 10.11 -8.09
C THR A 80 1.02 8.97 -8.44
N PHE A 81 -0.27 9.29 -8.62
CA PHE A 81 -1.33 8.33 -8.94
C PHE A 81 -1.71 8.40 -10.42
N PHE A 82 -1.25 7.43 -11.22
CA PHE A 82 -1.56 7.29 -12.65
C PHE A 82 -2.69 6.31 -12.94
N SER A 83 -3.20 5.61 -11.93
CA SER A 83 -4.12 4.48 -12.12
C SER A 83 -5.30 4.82 -13.03
N PHE A 84 -5.56 3.98 -14.03
CA PHE A 84 -6.62 4.17 -15.04
C PHE A 84 -6.48 5.42 -15.93
N GLY A 85 -5.37 6.16 -15.84
CA GLY A 85 -5.05 7.22 -16.78
C GLY A 85 -4.68 6.66 -18.16
N ILE A 86 -5.05 7.38 -19.22
CA ILE A 86 -4.73 7.07 -20.61
C ILE A 86 -3.76 8.13 -21.13
N PHE A 87 -2.59 7.69 -21.59
CA PHE A 87 -1.54 8.53 -22.15
C PHE A 87 -1.23 8.02 -23.55
N GLU A 88 -1.54 8.84 -24.55
CA GLU A 88 -1.38 8.53 -25.97
C GLU A 88 -0.37 9.50 -26.58
N ASP A 89 0.64 8.98 -27.28
CA ASP A 89 1.64 9.80 -28.00
C ASP A 89 2.34 10.84 -27.10
N CYS A 90 2.53 10.53 -25.81
CA CYS A 90 3.14 11.43 -24.82
C CYS A 90 4.64 11.16 -24.64
N SER A 91 5.38 12.16 -24.17
CA SER A 91 6.81 12.04 -23.85
C SER A 91 7.04 12.12 -22.34
N PHE A 92 7.82 11.21 -21.78
CA PHE A 92 8.24 11.12 -20.38
C PHE A 92 9.77 11.00 -20.27
N GLN A 93 10.50 11.55 -21.24
CA GLN A 93 11.94 11.33 -21.35
C GLN A 93 12.65 11.90 -20.14
N LYS A 94 13.53 11.09 -19.54
CA LYS A 94 14.31 11.46 -18.34
C LYS A 94 13.44 11.88 -17.15
N ALA A 95 12.15 11.55 -17.14
CA ALA A 95 11.30 11.72 -15.97
C ALA A 95 11.72 10.77 -14.84
N THR A 96 11.45 11.15 -13.59
CA THR A 96 11.65 10.29 -12.43
C THR A 96 10.29 9.89 -11.86
N LEU A 97 9.95 8.61 -12.00
CA LEU A 97 8.75 7.98 -11.46
C LEU A 97 9.18 7.14 -10.27
N LYS A 98 9.00 7.69 -9.05
CA LYS A 98 9.42 7.03 -7.81
C LYS A 98 8.21 6.71 -6.95
N LYS A 99 8.04 5.44 -6.56
CA LYS A 99 6.86 5.02 -5.77
C LYS A 99 5.54 5.47 -6.41
N CYS A 100 5.44 5.38 -7.73
CA CYS A 100 4.21 5.74 -8.45
C CYS A 100 3.19 4.59 -8.40
N TYR A 101 1.91 4.94 -8.48
CA TYR A 101 0.81 3.99 -8.65
C TYR A 101 0.41 3.97 -10.13
N LEU A 102 0.73 2.87 -10.82
CA LEU A 102 0.56 2.74 -12.28
C LEU A 102 -0.50 1.68 -12.67
N SER A 103 -1.23 1.14 -11.70
CA SER A 103 -2.16 0.03 -11.93
C SER A 103 -3.25 0.39 -12.93
N ASN A 104 -3.43 -0.44 -13.96
CA ASN A 104 -4.36 -0.23 -15.07
C ASN A 104 -4.16 1.07 -15.86
N ALA A 105 -3.00 1.74 -15.73
CA ALA A 105 -2.68 2.88 -16.57
C ALA A 105 -2.33 2.42 -18.00
N THR A 106 -2.73 3.20 -18.99
CA THR A 106 -2.41 2.95 -20.40
C THR A 106 -1.42 3.99 -20.91
N PHE A 107 -0.29 3.54 -21.42
CA PHE A 107 0.74 4.32 -22.09
C PHE A 107 0.94 3.77 -23.50
N GLU A 108 0.18 4.28 -24.47
CA GLU A 108 0.29 3.89 -25.88
C GLU A 108 1.17 4.87 -26.65
N ASN A 109 2.12 4.34 -27.43
CA ASN A 109 3.07 5.13 -28.24
C ASN A 109 3.83 6.20 -27.44
N CYS A 110 4.10 5.95 -26.17
CA CYS A 110 4.77 6.91 -25.31
C CYS A 110 6.30 6.73 -25.33
N SER A 111 7.04 7.81 -25.09
CA SER A 111 8.51 7.74 -24.95
C SER A 111 8.93 7.87 -23.49
N PHE A 112 9.57 6.85 -22.94
CA PHE A 112 10.17 6.85 -21.60
C PHE A 112 11.70 6.89 -21.67
N GLN A 113 12.29 7.33 -22.78
CA GLN A 113 13.74 7.21 -22.97
C GLN A 113 14.55 7.88 -21.85
N GLY A 114 15.42 7.10 -21.21
CA GLY A 114 16.23 7.57 -20.08
C GLY A 114 15.45 7.88 -18.80
N ALA A 115 14.16 7.54 -18.72
CA ALA A 115 13.37 7.70 -17.51
C ALA A 115 13.82 6.73 -16.41
N LYS A 116 13.52 7.10 -15.16
CA LYS A 116 13.81 6.28 -13.97
C LYS A 116 12.49 5.81 -13.36
N LEU A 117 12.23 4.51 -13.43
CA LEU A 117 11.10 3.86 -12.77
C LEU A 117 11.65 3.15 -11.54
N LEU A 118 11.52 3.80 -10.38
CA LEU A 118 12.18 3.40 -9.14
C LEU A 118 11.13 3.08 -8.09
N GLU A 119 10.96 1.80 -7.76
CA GLU A 119 9.98 1.35 -6.77
C GLU A 119 8.53 1.66 -7.24
N ALA A 120 7.65 0.67 -7.27
CA ALA A 120 6.22 0.90 -7.48
C ALA A 120 5.55 1.02 -6.10
N ALA A 121 4.67 2.00 -5.89
CA ALA A 121 3.97 2.07 -4.61
C ALA A 121 2.88 1.01 -4.52
N ASN A 122 2.91 0.20 -3.47
CA ASN A 122 1.94 -0.83 -3.17
C ASN A 122 1.45 -0.75 -1.72
N SER A 123 0.30 -1.37 -1.48
CA SER A 123 -0.21 -1.74 -0.18
C SER A 123 0.84 -2.51 0.65
N PRO A 124 0.90 -2.36 1.99
CA PRO A 124 1.67 -3.27 2.82
C PRO A 124 1.04 -4.65 2.67
N GLY A 125 1.70 -5.51 1.92
CA GLY A 125 1.22 -6.87 1.65
C GLY A 125 1.72 -7.40 0.32
N TYR A 126 2.00 -6.50 -0.62
CA TYR A 126 2.34 -6.85 -1.99
C TYR A 126 3.74 -6.34 -2.34
N PRO A 127 4.56 -7.14 -3.07
CA PRO A 127 5.79 -6.63 -3.70
C PRO A 127 5.48 -5.37 -4.52
N ASN A 128 6.51 -4.64 -4.95
CA ASN A 128 6.42 -3.51 -5.89
C ASN A 128 5.78 -3.93 -7.24
N THR A 129 4.51 -4.26 -7.25
CA THR A 129 3.74 -4.81 -8.35
C THR A 129 3.01 -3.69 -9.09
N ILE A 130 3.01 -3.76 -10.42
CA ILE A 130 2.18 -2.97 -11.32
C ILE A 130 1.26 -3.96 -12.02
N THR A 131 -0.04 -3.84 -11.80
CA THR A 131 -1.02 -4.77 -12.37
C THR A 131 -1.79 -4.11 -13.51
N GLY A 132 -1.96 -4.81 -14.64
CA GLY A 132 -2.85 -4.41 -15.72
C GLY A 132 -2.40 -3.20 -16.55
N ALA A 133 -1.17 -2.72 -16.37
CA ALA A 133 -0.67 -1.58 -17.14
C ALA A 133 -0.38 -1.97 -18.60
N MET A 134 -0.67 -1.06 -19.52
CA MET A 134 -0.41 -1.25 -20.95
C MET A 134 0.68 -0.30 -21.40
N PHE A 135 1.79 -0.82 -21.93
CA PHE A 135 2.93 -0.05 -22.45
C PHE A 135 3.06 -0.16 -23.97
N THR A 136 2.02 -0.58 -24.68
CA THR A 136 2.09 -1.00 -26.08
C THR A 136 2.81 0.01 -26.98
N LYS A 137 3.75 -0.50 -27.79
CA LYS A 137 4.60 0.26 -28.74
C LYS A 137 5.47 1.36 -28.13
N SER A 138 5.54 1.46 -26.80
CA SER A 138 6.32 2.49 -26.13
C SER A 138 7.82 2.23 -26.20
N ASP A 139 8.61 3.31 -26.09
CA ASP A 139 10.07 3.25 -26.05
C ASP A 139 10.59 3.44 -24.62
N LEU A 140 10.99 2.33 -24.00
CA LEU A 140 11.62 2.24 -22.68
C LEU A 140 13.16 2.09 -22.79
N SER A 141 13.77 2.46 -23.92
CA SER A 141 15.22 2.38 -24.08
C SER A 141 15.97 3.26 -23.07
N GLN A 142 17.11 2.78 -22.58
CA GLN A 142 17.96 3.44 -21.58
C GLN A 142 17.26 3.74 -20.25
N THR A 143 16.10 3.13 -19.98
CA THR A 143 15.42 3.26 -18.69
C THR A 143 16.18 2.53 -17.59
N THR A 144 16.01 3.00 -16.36
CA THR A 144 16.35 2.19 -15.17
C THR A 144 15.05 1.73 -14.52
N ILE A 145 14.89 0.42 -14.40
CA ILE A 145 13.75 -0.21 -13.72
C ILE A 145 14.31 -1.02 -12.56
N TYR A 146 13.88 -0.72 -11.34
CA TYR A 146 14.43 -1.32 -10.13
C TYR A 146 13.36 -1.88 -9.21
N ALA A 147 13.46 -3.17 -8.90
CA ALA A 147 12.62 -3.91 -7.98
C ALA A 147 11.12 -3.74 -8.29
N ILE A 148 10.67 -4.20 -9.46
CA ILE A 148 9.27 -4.11 -9.91
C ILE A 148 8.78 -5.45 -10.45
N THR A 149 7.58 -5.86 -10.04
CA THR A 149 6.83 -6.95 -10.65
C THR A 149 5.75 -6.36 -11.56
N PHE A 150 5.67 -6.75 -12.82
CA PHE A 150 4.56 -6.46 -13.72
C PHE A 150 3.63 -7.67 -13.72
N GLU A 151 2.36 -7.49 -13.40
CA GLU A 151 1.34 -8.53 -13.43
C GLU A 151 0.27 -8.18 -14.45
N HIS A 152 -0.11 -9.12 -15.32
CA HIS A 152 -1.20 -8.90 -16.29
C HIS A 152 -1.00 -7.66 -17.18
N CYS A 153 0.26 -7.26 -17.43
CA CYS A 153 0.60 -6.09 -18.23
C CYS A 153 0.81 -6.45 -19.70
N ASP A 154 0.67 -5.46 -20.59
CA ASP A 154 0.90 -5.61 -22.02
C ASP A 154 2.12 -4.80 -22.47
N PHE A 155 3.12 -5.51 -22.99
CA PHE A 155 4.38 -4.99 -23.53
C PHE A 155 4.51 -5.22 -25.04
N SER A 156 3.39 -5.34 -25.76
CA SER A 156 3.35 -5.51 -27.22
C SER A 156 4.22 -4.47 -27.92
N ASP A 157 5.16 -4.92 -28.74
CA ASP A 157 6.03 -4.07 -29.58
C ASP A 157 6.83 -2.99 -28.81
N VAL A 158 7.06 -3.18 -27.51
CA VAL A 158 7.88 -2.28 -26.69
C VAL A 158 9.36 -2.37 -27.04
N LYS A 159 10.07 -1.24 -27.04
CA LYS A 159 11.53 -1.21 -27.15
C LYS A 159 12.17 -0.98 -25.78
N MET A 160 13.20 -1.76 -25.46
CA MET A 160 13.95 -1.65 -24.21
C MET A 160 15.45 -1.76 -24.47
N ASP A 161 15.97 -1.04 -25.46
CA ASP A 161 17.40 -1.13 -25.80
C ASP A 161 18.26 -0.39 -24.78
N ASN A 162 19.37 -1.00 -24.35
CA ASN A 162 20.28 -0.45 -23.34
C ASN A 162 19.60 -0.10 -21.99
N ALA A 163 18.48 -0.73 -21.67
CA ALA A 163 17.81 -0.57 -20.40
C ALA A 163 18.58 -1.27 -19.27
N ALA A 164 18.50 -0.73 -18.06
CA ALA A 164 19.06 -1.29 -16.85
C ALA A 164 17.92 -1.85 -15.97
N LEU A 165 17.67 -3.15 -16.09
CA LEU A 165 16.64 -3.86 -15.35
C LEU A 165 17.27 -4.56 -14.14
N HIS A 166 16.90 -4.14 -12.94
CA HIS A 166 17.38 -4.69 -11.69
C HIS A 166 16.20 -5.27 -10.93
N SER A 167 16.13 -6.61 -10.83
CA SER A 167 15.02 -7.31 -10.13
C SER A 167 13.65 -6.95 -10.69
N VAL A 168 13.45 -7.26 -11.98
CA VAL A 168 12.23 -6.97 -12.72
C VAL A 168 11.54 -8.26 -13.13
N HIS A 169 10.31 -8.47 -12.66
CA HIS A 169 9.56 -9.69 -12.89
C HIS A 169 8.37 -9.37 -13.80
N PHE A 170 8.08 -10.21 -14.79
CA PHE A 170 6.88 -10.14 -15.61
C PHE A 170 6.09 -11.42 -15.36
N ASP A 171 4.90 -11.26 -14.82
CA ASP A 171 4.01 -12.35 -14.46
C ASP A 171 2.69 -12.21 -15.21
N SER A 172 2.31 -13.27 -15.94
CA SER A 172 1.05 -13.30 -16.68
C SER A 172 0.88 -12.12 -17.64
N CYS A 173 1.99 -11.60 -18.16
CA CYS A 173 2.05 -10.46 -19.08
C CYS A 173 2.01 -10.93 -20.55
N PHE A 174 1.70 -10.02 -21.46
CA PHE A 174 1.94 -10.21 -22.89
C PHE A 174 3.22 -9.48 -23.31
N VAL A 175 4.17 -10.18 -23.93
CA VAL A 175 5.50 -9.65 -24.32
C VAL A 175 5.80 -9.85 -25.81
N GLY A 176 4.77 -10.06 -26.64
CA GLY A 176 4.93 -10.28 -28.06
C GLY A 176 5.55 -9.08 -28.77
N GLY A 177 6.65 -9.29 -29.50
CA GLY A 177 7.32 -8.21 -30.23
C GLY A 177 8.13 -7.25 -29.33
N LEU A 178 8.22 -7.50 -28.02
CA LEU A 178 9.11 -6.75 -27.14
C LEU A 178 10.55 -6.92 -27.59
N LYS A 179 11.26 -5.81 -27.84
CA LYS A 179 12.63 -5.76 -28.36
C LYS A 179 13.59 -5.29 -27.29
N SER A 180 14.72 -5.95 -27.18
CA SER A 180 15.79 -5.49 -26.31
C SER A 180 17.17 -5.90 -26.83
N GLU A 181 17.99 -4.89 -27.14
CA GLU A 181 19.39 -5.02 -27.47
C GLU A 181 20.29 -4.43 -26.39
N SER A 182 21.33 -5.16 -25.99
CA SER A 182 22.39 -4.67 -25.08
C SER A 182 21.91 -4.19 -23.70
N SER A 183 20.75 -4.66 -23.24
CA SER A 183 20.24 -4.33 -21.91
C SER A 183 20.93 -5.11 -20.80
N HIS A 184 21.14 -4.42 -19.69
CA HIS A 184 21.71 -5.00 -18.47
C HIS A 184 20.57 -5.50 -17.60
N MET A 185 20.45 -6.82 -17.46
CA MET A 185 19.42 -7.47 -16.67
C MET A 185 20.08 -8.15 -15.46
N ASN A 186 20.13 -7.45 -14.33
CA ASN A 186 20.76 -7.93 -13.10
C ASN A 186 19.67 -8.25 -12.05
N GLY A 187 19.94 -9.19 -11.14
CA GLY A 187 19.03 -9.46 -10.03
C GLY A 187 17.68 -10.07 -10.40
N GLY A 188 17.57 -10.66 -11.60
CA GLY A 188 16.39 -11.39 -12.06
C GLY A 188 15.56 -10.64 -13.10
N PHE A 189 15.59 -11.13 -14.34
CA PHE A 189 14.59 -10.84 -15.36
C PHE A 189 13.76 -12.12 -15.55
N TYR A 190 12.50 -12.08 -15.17
CA TYR A 190 11.64 -13.27 -15.14
C TYR A 190 10.41 -13.09 -16.03
N LEU A 191 10.14 -14.09 -16.87
CA LEU A 191 8.90 -14.21 -17.62
C LEU A 191 8.12 -15.40 -17.05
N ALA A 192 7.34 -15.17 -15.99
CA ALA A 192 6.45 -16.16 -15.40
C ALA A 192 5.07 -16.08 -16.07
N ARG A 193 4.49 -17.22 -16.46
CA ARG A 193 3.11 -17.32 -17.01
C ARG A 193 2.79 -16.37 -18.17
N SER A 194 3.80 -15.73 -18.76
CA SER A 194 3.68 -14.67 -19.75
C SER A 194 3.59 -15.27 -21.15
N THR A 195 2.94 -14.55 -22.07
CA THR A 195 2.64 -15.01 -23.44
C THR A 195 3.21 -14.05 -24.49
N GLY A 196 3.31 -14.50 -25.74
CA GLY A 196 3.98 -13.76 -26.83
C GLY A 196 5.49 -14.03 -26.89
N GLU A 197 6.06 -13.92 -28.10
CA GLU A 197 7.51 -14.11 -28.31
C GLU A 197 8.24 -12.76 -28.29
N PRO A 198 9.18 -12.55 -27.34
CA PRO A 198 9.98 -11.34 -27.32
C PRO A 198 11.26 -11.50 -28.18
N GLU A 199 11.68 -10.42 -28.84
CA GLU A 199 12.94 -10.29 -29.58
C GLU A 199 14.05 -9.73 -28.68
N ILE A 200 14.48 -10.53 -27.69
CA ILE A 200 15.48 -10.14 -26.70
C ILE A 200 16.85 -10.73 -27.08
N ASN A 201 17.80 -9.86 -27.45
CA ASN A 201 19.19 -10.25 -27.72
C ASN A 201 20.03 -10.07 -26.44
N VAL A 202 19.72 -10.88 -25.42
CA VAL A 202 20.49 -10.96 -24.18
C VAL A 202 21.53 -12.06 -24.34
N ALA A 203 22.71 -11.88 -23.76
CA ALA A 203 23.69 -12.94 -23.55
C ALA A 203 23.08 -13.99 -22.58
N TYR A 204 22.15 -14.78 -23.08
CA TYR A 204 21.30 -15.70 -22.33
C TYR A 204 22.11 -16.95 -21.98
N LYS A 205 22.91 -16.90 -20.92
CA LYS A 205 23.44 -18.13 -20.33
C LYS A 205 22.33 -18.77 -19.49
N LYS A 206 21.54 -19.60 -20.16
CA LYS A 206 20.87 -20.76 -19.57
C LYS A 206 21.90 -21.52 -18.74
N ASN A 207 21.83 -21.38 -17.42
CA ASN A 207 22.18 -22.37 -16.41
C ASN A 207 21.82 -21.77 -15.05
N PHE A 208 20.68 -22.18 -14.49
CA PHE A 208 20.33 -21.95 -13.08
C PHE A 208 21.26 -22.78 -12.19
N THR A 209 22.56 -22.48 -12.20
CA THR A 209 23.58 -23.28 -11.52
C THR A 209 24.38 -22.42 -10.57
N GLY A 210 24.19 -22.65 -9.27
CA GLY A 210 25.26 -22.51 -8.30
C GLY A 210 24.98 -21.50 -7.19
N MET A 211 24.26 -21.93 -6.17
CA MET A 211 24.66 -21.50 -4.83
C MET A 211 26.07 -22.04 -4.58
N THR A 212 27.00 -21.17 -4.26
CA THR A 212 28.33 -21.56 -3.82
C THR A 212 28.50 -21.19 -2.35
N PHE A 213 29.00 -22.15 -1.59
CA PHE A 213 29.25 -22.01 -0.17
C PHE A 213 30.73 -21.79 0.06
N LYS A 214 31.06 -20.86 0.96
CA LYS A 214 32.43 -20.46 1.25
C LYS A 214 32.79 -20.75 2.70
N GLU A 215 34.05 -21.12 2.90
CA GLU A 215 34.65 -21.30 4.23
C GLU A 215 35.00 -19.97 4.91
N GLU A 216 35.09 -18.88 4.14
CA GLU A 216 35.41 -17.54 4.64
C GLU A 216 34.29 -16.54 4.31
N PRO A 217 33.95 -15.63 5.25
CA PRO A 217 32.93 -14.62 5.05
C PRO A 217 33.38 -13.54 4.04
N PHE A 218 32.42 -12.86 3.43
CA PHE A 218 32.62 -11.62 2.69
C PHE A 218 32.96 -10.48 3.65
N GLU A 219 33.83 -9.59 3.19
CA GLU A 219 34.07 -8.32 3.87
C GLU A 219 32.89 -7.38 3.60
N ILE A 220 32.16 -7.00 4.66
CA ILE A 220 31.02 -6.09 4.60
C ILE A 220 31.34 -4.89 5.49
N LYS A 221 31.21 -3.68 4.94
CA LYS A 221 31.41 -2.44 5.71
C LYS A 221 30.36 -2.34 6.80
N GLU A 222 30.76 -1.94 8.02
CA GLU A 222 29.84 -1.90 9.17
C GLU A 222 28.56 -1.09 8.90
N ALA A 223 28.67 0.05 8.22
CA ALA A 223 27.53 0.92 7.85
C ALA A 223 26.60 0.34 6.75
N ASN A 224 26.96 -0.81 6.17
CA ASN A 224 26.21 -1.48 5.12
C ASN A 224 25.61 -2.82 5.58
N LYS A 225 25.93 -3.27 6.79
CA LYS A 225 25.44 -4.55 7.30
C LYS A 225 23.95 -4.51 7.57
N VAL A 226 23.26 -5.50 7.03
CA VAL A 226 21.84 -5.76 7.26
C VAL A 226 21.72 -7.18 7.78
N LYS A 227 21.01 -7.37 8.89
CA LYS A 227 20.72 -8.69 9.43
C LYS A 227 19.48 -9.27 8.76
N VAL A 228 19.60 -10.48 8.23
CA VAL A 228 18.54 -11.19 7.51
C VAL A 228 18.34 -12.58 8.10
N TYR A 229 17.11 -12.95 8.39
CA TYR A 229 16.72 -14.26 8.91
C TYR A 229 16.13 -15.12 7.79
N ARG A 230 16.67 -16.32 7.58
CA ARG A 230 16.16 -17.25 6.58
C ARG A 230 15.67 -18.53 7.22
N PHE A 231 14.44 -18.91 6.89
CA PHE A 231 13.79 -20.14 7.33
C PHE A 231 14.05 -21.26 6.33
N ASN A 232 14.50 -22.40 6.81
CA ASN A 232 14.71 -23.59 5.99
C ASN A 232 13.98 -24.76 6.63
N ILE A 233 13.14 -25.42 5.84
CA ILE A 233 12.42 -26.61 6.25
C ILE A 233 13.19 -27.81 5.70
N LYS A 234 13.56 -28.77 6.55
CA LYS A 234 14.39 -29.93 6.17
C LYS A 234 13.86 -30.70 4.95
N SER A 235 12.56 -30.67 4.70
CA SER A 235 11.90 -31.35 3.57
C SER A 235 11.88 -30.56 2.26
N ILE A 236 12.29 -29.29 2.25
CA ILE A 236 12.19 -28.39 1.09
C ILE A 236 13.56 -27.79 0.79
N ALA A 237 14.12 -28.15 -0.37
CA ALA A 237 15.37 -27.55 -0.84
C ALA A 237 15.14 -26.07 -1.25
N PRO A 238 16.10 -25.16 -0.97
CA PRO A 238 16.00 -23.73 -1.30
C PRO A 238 15.91 -23.46 -2.81
N PHE A 239 16.42 -24.37 -3.62
CA PHE A 239 16.29 -24.42 -5.08
C PHE A 239 15.92 -25.85 -5.48
N LYS A 240 15.41 -26.05 -6.70
CA LYS A 240 15.26 -27.40 -7.29
C LYS A 240 16.62 -28.14 -7.29
N GLY A 241 16.88 -28.92 -6.24
CA GLY A 241 17.98 -29.89 -6.16
C GLY A 241 19.29 -29.45 -5.49
N VAL A 242 19.39 -28.26 -4.86
CA VAL A 242 20.59 -27.83 -4.12
C VAL A 242 20.26 -27.63 -2.64
N ALA A 243 20.88 -28.38 -1.74
CA ALA A 243 20.70 -28.24 -0.30
C ALA A 243 21.61 -27.15 0.29
N TRP A 244 21.20 -26.55 1.42
CA TRP A 244 22.06 -25.64 2.17
C TRP A 244 23.24 -26.37 2.80
N ASN A 245 24.45 -25.83 2.64
CA ASN A 245 25.58 -26.21 3.48
C ASN A 245 25.56 -25.38 4.77
N LEU A 246 24.96 -25.95 5.82
CA LEU A 246 24.83 -25.29 7.13
C LEU A 246 26.18 -25.09 7.85
N ALA A 247 27.27 -25.73 7.39
CA ALA A 247 28.61 -25.54 7.96
C ALA A 247 29.40 -24.41 7.27
N ALA A 248 28.85 -23.80 6.21
CA ALA A 248 29.50 -22.71 5.50
C ALA A 248 29.46 -21.40 6.29
N LYS A 249 30.45 -20.54 6.07
CA LYS A 249 30.46 -19.17 6.66
C LYS A 249 29.85 -18.12 5.74
N ALA A 250 29.70 -18.44 4.46
CA ALA A 250 29.15 -17.53 3.48
C ALA A 250 28.51 -18.26 2.30
N VAL A 251 27.60 -17.57 1.63
CA VAL A 251 26.89 -18.05 0.45
C VAL A 251 26.93 -16.98 -0.64
N LYS A 252 27.18 -17.41 -1.88
CA LYS A 252 27.00 -16.59 -3.07
C LYS A 252 26.00 -17.26 -4.00
N ALA A 253 25.04 -16.51 -4.49
CA ALA A 253 24.18 -16.91 -5.59
C ALA A 253 24.53 -16.12 -6.85
N GLU A 254 24.76 -16.84 -7.95
CA GLU A 254 24.79 -16.23 -9.28
C GLU A 254 23.39 -15.84 -9.76
N ASP A 255 22.37 -16.57 -9.28
CA ASP A 255 20.95 -16.26 -9.45
C ASP A 255 20.22 -16.39 -8.09
N PRO A 256 19.90 -15.27 -7.43
CA PRO A 256 19.43 -15.26 -6.05
C PRO A 256 17.91 -15.41 -5.88
N ALA A 257 17.15 -15.67 -6.94
CA ALA A 257 15.68 -15.84 -6.89
C ALA A 257 15.19 -17.11 -6.14
N GLY A 258 16.05 -17.80 -5.39
CA GLY A 258 15.66 -18.83 -4.42
C GLY A 258 16.20 -18.56 -3.02
N ILE A 259 17.01 -17.51 -2.84
CA ILE A 259 17.59 -17.14 -1.55
C ILE A 259 16.84 -15.96 -0.94
N TYR A 260 15.67 -16.28 -0.41
CA TYR A 260 14.84 -15.39 0.40
C TYR A 260 15.19 -15.42 1.89
N GLY A 261 14.93 -14.31 2.57
CA GLY A 261 15.01 -14.16 4.02
C GLY A 261 14.22 -12.92 4.46
N TYR A 262 14.33 -12.52 5.71
CA TYR A 262 13.54 -11.44 6.30
C TYR A 262 14.44 -10.49 7.08
N VAL A 263 14.31 -9.18 6.89
CA VAL A 263 15.13 -8.22 7.64
C VAL A 263 14.62 -8.10 9.06
N ASP A 264 15.55 -8.03 10.01
CA ASP A 264 15.31 -7.66 11.40
C ASP A 264 14.43 -6.39 11.51
N GLY A 265 13.39 -6.42 12.35
CA GLY A 265 12.44 -5.31 12.52
C GLY A 265 11.42 -5.08 11.38
N SER A 266 11.29 -5.99 10.41
CA SER A 266 10.25 -5.92 9.37
C SER A 266 8.90 -6.46 9.84
N LEU A 267 7.78 -5.84 9.39
CA LEU A 267 6.40 -6.26 9.70
C LEU A 267 6.09 -7.72 9.27
N GLY A 268 6.83 -8.24 8.30
CA GLY A 268 6.72 -9.62 7.80
C GLY A 268 7.15 -10.69 8.82
N LEU A 269 7.98 -10.34 9.82
CA LEU A 269 8.43 -11.26 10.88
C LEU A 269 7.26 -11.74 11.77
N HIS A 270 6.27 -10.90 12.07
CA HIS A 270 5.10 -11.27 12.85
C HIS A 270 4.20 -12.28 12.14
N TRP A 271 3.93 -12.04 10.85
CA TRP A 271 3.15 -12.93 10.00
C TRP A 271 3.81 -14.31 9.85
N LEU A 272 5.14 -14.33 9.77
CA LEU A 272 5.98 -15.52 9.69
C LEU A 272 5.89 -16.47 10.88
N ALA A 273 5.88 -15.94 12.11
CA ALA A 273 5.78 -16.78 13.30
C ALA A 273 4.47 -17.59 13.26
N HIS A 274 3.36 -16.98 12.83
CA HIS A 274 2.08 -17.66 12.68
C HIS A 274 2.00 -18.60 11.47
N MET A 275 2.56 -18.21 10.32
CA MET A 275 2.35 -18.91 9.04
C MET A 275 3.42 -19.94 8.66
N GLU A 276 4.66 -19.82 9.17
CA GLU A 276 5.74 -20.74 8.82
C GLU A 276 6.29 -21.54 10.01
N ILE A 277 6.30 -20.96 11.22
CA ILE A 277 6.84 -21.63 12.42
C ILE A 277 5.75 -22.38 13.19
N LEU A 278 4.71 -21.68 13.58
CA LEU A 278 3.64 -22.17 14.46
C LEU A 278 2.45 -22.74 13.68
N ARG A 279 2.67 -23.12 12.42
CA ARG A 279 1.62 -23.64 11.55
C ARG A 279 1.29 -25.09 11.95
N PRO A 280 0.01 -25.49 12.03
CA PRO A 280 -0.38 -26.81 12.53
C PRO A 280 0.25 -28.02 11.80
N ASP A 281 0.57 -27.87 10.50
CA ASP A 281 1.19 -28.91 9.69
C ASP A 281 2.73 -28.96 9.78
N ARG A 282 3.33 -28.18 10.70
CA ARG A 282 4.79 -28.09 10.89
C ARG A 282 5.27 -28.80 12.16
N LYS A 283 6.53 -29.22 12.11
CA LYS A 283 7.29 -29.68 13.28
C LYS A 283 8.44 -28.72 13.56
N LEU A 284 8.59 -28.31 14.82
CA LEU A 284 9.66 -27.37 15.22
C LEU A 284 11.05 -27.94 14.89
N GLU A 285 11.23 -29.25 15.07
CA GLU A 285 12.49 -29.96 14.77
C GLU A 285 12.88 -29.96 13.28
N ASP A 286 11.94 -29.65 12.38
CA ASP A 286 12.18 -29.59 10.93
C ASP A 286 12.61 -28.20 10.45
N ILE A 287 12.54 -27.19 11.31
CA ILE A 287 12.80 -25.79 10.97
C ILE A 287 14.20 -25.39 11.44
N VAL A 288 15.02 -24.98 10.49
CA VAL A 288 16.35 -24.41 10.71
C VAL A 288 16.34 -22.94 10.31
N ILE A 289 16.79 -22.07 11.20
CA ILE A 289 16.83 -20.63 10.97
C ILE A 289 18.27 -20.19 10.81
N LEU A 290 18.59 -19.66 9.63
CA LEU A 290 19.86 -19.03 9.37
C LEU A 290 19.76 -17.55 9.72
N THR A 291 20.65 -17.07 10.58
CA THR A 291 20.89 -15.63 10.70
C THR A 291 22.03 -15.25 9.77
N LEU A 292 21.79 -14.26 8.94
CA LEU A 292 22.67 -13.84 7.87
C LEU A 292 23.05 -12.36 8.04
N GLU A 293 24.27 -12.01 7.66
CA GLU A 293 24.72 -10.64 7.49
C GLU A 293 24.90 -10.36 6.00
N VAL A 294 24.18 -9.37 5.50
CA VAL A 294 24.09 -9.03 4.08
C VAL A 294 24.54 -7.59 3.89
N ASP A 295 25.37 -7.33 2.88
CA ASP A 295 25.65 -5.96 2.47
C ASP A 295 24.41 -5.40 1.77
N LYS A 296 23.88 -4.26 2.22
CA LYS A 296 22.69 -3.63 1.62
C LYS A 296 22.81 -3.42 0.11
N ASP A 297 24.03 -3.21 -0.41
CA ASP A 297 24.28 -3.03 -1.85
C ASP A 297 24.16 -4.35 -2.63
N HIS A 298 24.10 -5.48 -1.92
CA HIS A 298 23.91 -6.83 -2.44
C HIS A 298 22.51 -7.39 -2.18
N ILE A 299 21.63 -6.61 -1.54
CA ILE A 299 20.19 -6.85 -1.48
C ILE A 299 19.62 -6.43 -2.83
N LEU A 300 18.96 -7.37 -3.50
CA LEU A 300 18.41 -7.17 -4.84
C LEU A 300 16.92 -6.88 -4.80
N TYR A 301 16.24 -7.46 -3.82
CA TYR A 301 14.83 -7.25 -3.55
C TYR A 301 14.62 -7.17 -2.04
N GLN A 302 13.84 -6.19 -1.59
CA GLN A 302 13.45 -6.00 -0.19
C GLN A 302 11.96 -5.65 -0.14
N GLY A 303 11.14 -6.64 0.22
CA GLY A 303 9.71 -6.51 0.47
C GLY A 303 9.31 -7.32 1.71
N PHE A 304 8.32 -8.22 1.59
CA PHE A 304 8.04 -9.22 2.63
C PHE A 304 9.21 -10.17 2.83
N GLU A 305 9.86 -10.55 1.74
CA GLU A 305 11.11 -11.31 1.73
C GLU A 305 12.24 -10.44 1.18
N VAL A 306 13.47 -10.92 1.40
CA VAL A 306 14.72 -10.29 1.00
C VAL A 306 15.49 -11.26 0.14
N ALA A 307 15.71 -10.90 -1.12
CA ALA A 307 16.61 -11.65 -1.99
C ALA A 307 17.97 -10.96 -2.03
N PHE A 308 19.04 -11.74 -1.89
CA PHE A 308 20.41 -11.22 -1.87
C PHE A 308 21.36 -12.09 -2.68
N SER A 309 22.34 -11.44 -3.31
CA SER A 309 23.35 -12.12 -4.15
C SER A 309 24.47 -12.78 -3.34
N GLN A 310 24.74 -12.26 -2.13
CA GLN A 310 25.74 -12.81 -1.22
C GLN A 310 25.38 -12.51 0.23
N ALA A 311 25.74 -13.42 1.13
CA ALA A 311 25.58 -13.23 2.57
C ALA A 311 26.63 -13.99 3.36
N ASN A 312 26.93 -13.48 4.54
CA ASN A 312 27.65 -14.19 5.59
C ASN A 312 26.64 -14.94 6.45
N ILE A 313 26.91 -16.22 6.74
CA ILE A 313 26.11 -17.02 7.66
C ILE A 313 26.71 -16.79 9.05
N ILE A 314 25.96 -16.12 9.94
CA ILE A 314 26.44 -15.74 11.27
C ILE A 314 25.86 -16.62 12.38
N ASN A 315 24.69 -17.24 12.16
CA ASN A 315 24.13 -18.23 13.07
C ASN A 315 23.30 -19.28 12.32
N VAL A 316 23.28 -20.51 12.86
CA VAL A 316 22.39 -21.61 12.45
C VAL A 316 21.64 -22.05 13.71
N GLY A 317 20.43 -21.55 13.87
CA GLY A 317 19.62 -21.76 15.07
C GLY A 317 18.33 -22.53 14.80
N THR A 318 17.60 -22.76 15.88
CA THR A 318 16.28 -23.40 15.92
C THR A 318 15.15 -22.37 15.88
N ALA A 319 13.94 -22.82 15.58
CA ALA A 319 12.72 -22.02 15.72
C ALA A 319 12.53 -21.46 17.14
N GLU A 320 12.88 -22.24 18.16
CA GLU A 320 12.73 -21.87 19.56
C GLU A 320 13.69 -20.76 19.96
N GLU A 321 14.98 -20.90 19.62
CA GLU A 321 15.99 -19.87 19.87
C GLU A 321 15.63 -18.56 19.17
N PHE A 322 15.14 -18.64 17.92
CA PHE A 322 14.71 -17.46 17.18
C PHE A 322 13.52 -16.76 17.83
N ILE A 323 12.47 -17.49 18.23
CA ILE A 323 11.33 -16.89 18.95
C ILE A 323 11.80 -16.24 20.24
N HIS A 324 12.64 -16.93 21.01
CA HIS A 324 13.14 -16.41 22.27
C HIS A 324 13.94 -15.11 22.12
N GLU A 325 14.83 -15.05 21.14
CA GLU A 325 15.78 -13.94 20.98
C GLU A 325 15.23 -12.78 20.13
N VAL A 326 14.37 -13.08 19.16
CA VAL A 326 13.94 -12.12 18.12
C VAL A 326 12.46 -11.76 18.26
N MET A 327 11.63 -12.66 18.79
CA MET A 327 10.17 -12.49 18.86
C MET A 327 9.59 -12.95 20.20
N PRO A 328 10.09 -12.45 21.34
CA PRO A 328 9.72 -12.95 22.67
C PRO A 328 8.23 -12.83 22.98
N GLU A 329 7.50 -11.95 22.30
CA GLU A 329 6.05 -11.82 22.38
C GLU A 329 5.28 -13.07 21.88
N TYR A 330 5.95 -13.97 21.14
CA TYR A 330 5.40 -15.23 20.65
C TYR A 330 5.64 -16.44 21.55
N GLU A 331 6.32 -16.27 22.69
CA GLU A 331 6.58 -17.34 23.65
C GLU A 331 5.31 -18.05 24.16
N PRO A 332 4.18 -17.35 24.45
CA PRO A 332 2.93 -18.01 24.84
C PRO A 332 2.39 -18.94 23.74
N GLN A 333 2.44 -18.51 22.48
CA GLN A 333 1.96 -19.28 21.34
C GLN A 333 2.89 -20.46 21.02
N LEU A 334 4.20 -20.29 21.21
CA LEU A 334 5.18 -21.37 21.11
C LEU A 334 4.92 -22.46 22.17
N ALA A 335 4.61 -22.08 23.41
CA ALA A 335 4.28 -23.02 24.47
C ALA A 335 3.01 -23.84 24.12
N LEU A 336 1.97 -23.17 23.62
CA LEU A 336 0.74 -23.81 23.16
C LEU A 336 0.99 -24.77 21.99
N PHE A 337 1.82 -24.36 21.02
CA PHE A 337 2.16 -25.20 19.87
C PHE A 337 2.98 -26.44 20.27
N LYS A 338 3.92 -26.31 21.20
CA LYS A 338 4.68 -27.44 21.75
C LYS A 338 3.78 -28.44 22.46
N GLU A 339 2.80 -27.95 23.22
CA GLU A 339 1.80 -28.80 23.84
C GLU A 339 0.93 -29.50 22.78
N ALA A 340 0.53 -28.79 21.73
CA ALA A 340 -0.24 -29.32 20.61
C ALA A 340 0.46 -30.47 19.89
N GLN A 341 1.79 -30.40 19.74
CA GLN A 341 2.59 -31.43 19.08
C GLN A 341 2.65 -32.78 19.83
N GLN A 342 2.09 -32.88 21.04
CA GLN A 342 2.11 -34.11 21.84
C GLN A 342 1.02 -35.12 21.44
N SER A 343 -0.07 -34.69 20.80
CA SER A 343 -1.13 -35.60 20.30
C SER A 343 -1.98 -34.96 19.20
N GLU A 344 -2.61 -35.79 18.36
CA GLU A 344 -3.54 -35.34 17.32
C GLU A 344 -4.72 -34.55 17.90
N GLU A 345 -5.30 -35.00 19.02
CA GLU A 345 -6.40 -34.32 19.72
C GLU A 345 -6.02 -32.89 20.16
N LYS A 346 -4.81 -32.71 20.69
CA LYS A 346 -4.32 -31.38 21.08
C LYS A 346 -4.01 -30.51 19.86
N MET A 347 -3.55 -31.11 18.76
CA MET A 347 -3.33 -30.40 17.50
C MET A 347 -4.65 -29.91 16.89
N GLU A 348 -5.72 -30.70 16.90
CA GLU A 348 -7.05 -30.25 16.44
C GLU A 348 -7.59 -29.08 17.26
N ALA A 349 -7.39 -29.11 18.59
CA ALA A 349 -7.75 -28.00 19.47
C ALA A 349 -6.91 -26.75 19.19
N TYR A 350 -5.59 -26.92 19.00
CA TYR A 350 -4.69 -25.84 18.61
C TYR A 350 -5.06 -25.23 17.27
N GLU A 351 -5.39 -26.03 16.25
CA GLU A 351 -5.85 -25.53 14.95
C GLU A 351 -7.06 -24.60 15.07
N LYS A 352 -7.98 -24.90 15.99
CA LYS A 352 -9.17 -24.07 16.20
C LYS A 352 -8.82 -22.70 16.78
N VAL A 353 -7.93 -22.66 17.77
CA VAL A 353 -7.45 -21.41 18.40
C VAL A 353 -6.48 -20.66 17.47
N HIS A 354 -5.63 -21.36 16.73
CA HIS A 354 -4.74 -20.80 15.72
C HIS A 354 -5.54 -20.13 14.59
N ARG A 355 -6.64 -20.75 14.14
CA ARG A 355 -7.61 -20.11 13.25
C ARG A 355 -8.20 -18.83 13.87
N GLU A 356 -8.46 -18.81 15.18
CA GLU A 356 -8.95 -17.63 15.91
C GLU A 356 -7.91 -16.50 16.01
N TRP A 357 -6.62 -16.84 16.07
CA TRP A 357 -5.51 -15.88 15.94
C TRP A 357 -5.36 -15.32 14.52
N ASP A 358 -5.67 -16.14 13.51
CA ASP A 358 -5.73 -15.74 12.10
C ASP A 358 -6.87 -14.72 11.83
N ILE A 359 -7.91 -14.68 12.70
CA ILE A 359 -9.03 -13.70 12.69
C ILE A 359 -8.89 -12.57 13.74
N GLY A 360 -7.80 -12.52 14.52
CA GLY A 360 -7.42 -11.33 15.31
C GLY A 360 -8.34 -10.97 16.49
N LEU A 361 -8.95 -11.95 17.16
CA LEU A 361 -9.61 -11.74 18.46
C LEU A 361 -8.64 -12.08 19.60
N GLU A 362 -7.90 -11.08 20.08
CA GLU A 362 -7.42 -11.13 21.46
C GLU A 362 -8.50 -10.55 22.37
N VAL A 363 -9.12 -11.46 23.11
CA VAL A 363 -9.96 -11.14 24.26
C VAL A 363 -9.01 -10.88 25.41
N ASP A 364 -9.00 -9.66 25.95
CA ASP A 364 -8.48 -9.48 27.30
C ASP A 364 -9.39 -8.56 28.13
N GLU A 365 -9.90 -9.17 29.21
CA GLU A 365 -10.72 -8.58 30.24
C GLU A 365 -9.83 -7.82 31.22
N ALA A 366 -9.70 -6.51 31.08
CA ALA A 366 -9.34 -5.67 32.22
C ALA A 366 -9.85 -4.24 32.06
N ARG A 367 -10.50 -3.79 33.13
CA ARG A 367 -11.27 -2.55 33.28
C ARG A 367 -10.39 -1.35 33.65
N ASP A 368 -10.89 -0.20 33.18
CA ASP A 368 -10.96 1.10 33.88
C ASP A 368 -9.67 1.91 34.05
N GLU A 369 -9.55 2.98 33.27
CA GLU A 369 -9.09 4.28 33.79
C GLU A 369 -9.58 5.42 32.88
N ARG A 370 -10.82 5.86 33.13
CA ARG A 370 -11.29 7.19 32.72
C ARG A 370 -10.54 8.26 33.53
N SER A 371 -9.52 8.85 32.95
CA SER A 371 -9.23 10.28 33.04
C SER A 371 -7.90 10.56 32.37
N VAL A 372 -7.88 11.34 31.29
CA VAL A 372 -7.11 12.59 31.14
C VAL A 372 -7.56 13.20 29.79
N ARG A 373 -7.69 14.54 29.76
CA ARG A 373 -7.79 15.43 28.58
C ARG A 373 -9.17 16.00 28.27
N GLU A 374 -9.72 16.69 29.26
CA GLU A 374 -10.26 18.04 29.01
C GLU A 374 -9.17 19.06 29.35
N LYS A 375 -8.56 19.67 28.34
CA LYS A 375 -7.97 21.03 28.37
C LYS A 375 -7.38 21.36 27.00
N ASN A 376 -7.93 22.43 26.41
CA ASN A 376 -7.57 23.11 25.15
C ASN A 376 -8.40 22.64 23.93
N GLY A 377 -9.49 23.36 23.70
CA GLY A 377 -10.46 23.15 22.62
C GLY A 377 -9.97 23.48 21.21
N THR A 378 -8.87 22.87 20.77
CA THR A 378 -8.36 23.04 19.40
C THR A 378 -7.68 21.80 18.79
N LEU A 379 -7.71 20.62 19.44
CA LEU A 379 -6.82 19.49 19.06
C LEU A 379 -7.48 18.12 18.81
N ASN A 380 -8.78 18.04 18.51
CA ASN A 380 -9.42 16.73 18.23
C ASN A 380 -9.62 16.43 16.74
N ARG A 381 -9.00 17.17 15.80
CA ARG A 381 -9.12 16.93 14.35
C ARG A 381 -7.78 16.49 13.77
N LEU A 382 -7.79 15.67 12.72
CA LEU A 382 -6.56 15.34 11.99
C LEU A 382 -5.93 16.64 11.47
N ASN A 383 -4.62 16.77 11.60
CA ASN A 383 -3.93 17.83 10.90
C ASN A 383 -3.89 17.52 9.39
N GLU A 384 -3.61 18.54 8.58
CA GLU A 384 -3.65 18.43 7.12
C GLU A 384 -2.74 17.31 6.58
N THR A 385 -1.57 17.11 7.18
CA THR A 385 -0.61 16.06 6.78
C THR A 385 -1.13 14.67 7.11
N GLU A 386 -1.66 14.46 8.32
CA GLU A 386 -2.27 13.19 8.74
C GLU A 386 -3.49 12.86 7.88
N PHE A 387 -4.35 13.84 7.65
CA PHE A 387 -5.56 13.69 6.85
C PHE A 387 -5.23 13.28 5.42
N ARG A 388 -4.25 13.95 4.79
CA ARG A 388 -3.76 13.58 3.45
C ARG A 388 -3.15 12.19 3.43
N ALA A 389 -2.32 11.84 4.41
CA ALA A 389 -1.71 10.52 4.48
C ALA A 389 -2.76 9.40 4.60
N ILE A 390 -3.79 9.60 5.42
CA ILE A 390 -4.90 8.65 5.57
C ILE A 390 -5.74 8.55 4.29
N LYS A 391 -6.08 9.68 3.68
CA LYS A 391 -6.84 9.69 2.43
C LYS A 391 -6.07 9.00 1.30
N ASN A 392 -4.76 9.22 1.21
CA ASN A 392 -3.89 8.57 0.24
C ASN A 392 -3.80 7.07 0.47
N LEU A 393 -3.67 6.67 1.74
CA LEU A 393 -3.71 5.28 2.15
C LEU A 393 -5.02 4.60 1.71
N ALA A 394 -6.16 5.22 1.98
CA ALA A 394 -7.46 4.68 1.56
C ALA A 394 -7.57 4.54 0.04
N LEU A 395 -7.21 5.59 -0.70
CA LEU A 395 -7.32 5.60 -2.16
C LEU A 395 -6.38 4.60 -2.84
N SER A 396 -5.25 4.27 -2.23
CA SER A 396 -4.33 3.27 -2.79
C SER A 396 -4.84 1.82 -2.68
N HIS A 397 -5.91 1.57 -1.91
CA HIS A 397 -6.46 0.24 -1.69
C HIS A 397 -7.87 0.06 -2.26
N ALA A 398 -8.55 1.16 -2.56
CA ALA A 398 -9.94 1.18 -3.01
C ALA A 398 -10.13 0.44 -4.34
N ILE A 399 -11.16 -0.39 -4.42
CA ILE A 399 -11.73 -0.77 -5.72
C ILE A 399 -12.51 0.41 -6.32
N GLU A 400 -12.67 0.42 -7.64
CA GLU A 400 -13.54 1.39 -8.30
C GLU A 400 -15.01 1.11 -7.93
N SER A 401 -15.68 2.12 -7.37
CA SER A 401 -17.06 2.01 -6.92
C SER A 401 -17.73 3.38 -6.87
N GLU A 402 -18.86 3.51 -7.57
CA GLU A 402 -19.75 4.67 -7.45
C GLU A 402 -20.56 4.64 -6.13
N ILE A 403 -20.56 3.49 -5.43
CA ILE A 403 -21.40 3.23 -4.25
C ILE A 403 -20.58 3.27 -2.95
N HIS A 404 -19.39 2.68 -2.97
CA HIS A 404 -18.49 2.47 -1.84
C HIS A 404 -17.15 3.21 -2.00
N GLY A 405 -17.06 4.13 -2.95
CA GLY A 405 -15.88 4.95 -3.22
C GLY A 405 -15.84 6.27 -2.45
N ILE A 406 -14.98 7.17 -2.91
CA ILE A 406 -14.64 8.43 -2.23
C ILE A 406 -15.85 9.31 -1.88
N ASP A 407 -16.87 9.34 -2.74
CA ASP A 407 -18.07 10.15 -2.51
C ASP A 407 -18.86 9.65 -1.28
N HIS A 408 -18.91 8.34 -1.09
CA HIS A 408 -19.48 7.74 0.11
C HIS A 408 -18.65 8.10 1.34
N TRP A 409 -17.33 7.93 1.28
CA TRP A 409 -16.43 8.22 2.41
C TRP A 409 -16.52 9.68 2.86
N GLN A 410 -16.62 10.62 1.92
CA GLN A 410 -16.82 12.05 2.22
C GLN A 410 -18.16 12.32 2.89
N ARG A 411 -19.23 11.64 2.48
CA ARG A 411 -20.53 11.75 3.16
C ARG A 411 -20.49 11.14 4.56
N VAL A 412 -19.80 10.01 4.75
CA VAL A 412 -19.56 9.43 6.08
C VAL A 412 -18.76 10.39 6.96
N GLU A 413 -17.68 11.00 6.44
CA GLU A 413 -16.91 12.01 7.18
C GLU A 413 -17.82 13.18 7.60
N ARG A 414 -18.59 13.71 6.65
CA ARG A 414 -19.49 14.84 6.86
C ARG A 414 -20.55 14.54 7.93
N ASN A 415 -21.19 13.37 7.85
CA ASN A 415 -22.16 12.90 8.83
C ASN A 415 -21.51 12.74 10.20
N GLY A 416 -20.35 12.08 10.25
CA GLY A 416 -19.61 11.84 11.48
C GLY A 416 -19.15 13.12 12.17
N LEU A 417 -18.68 14.12 11.42
CA LEU A 417 -18.29 15.42 11.97
C LEU A 417 -19.48 16.23 12.51
N LEU A 418 -20.68 16.05 11.94
CA LEU A 418 -21.90 16.63 12.49
C LEU A 418 -22.30 15.94 13.80
N LEU A 419 -22.31 14.61 13.81
CA LEU A 419 -22.61 13.81 15.00
C LEU A 419 -21.62 14.07 16.14
N ALA A 420 -20.32 14.15 15.83
CA ALA A 420 -19.25 14.39 16.78
C ALA A 420 -19.34 15.77 17.44
N LYS A 421 -19.90 16.78 16.74
CA LYS A 421 -20.13 18.11 17.31
C LYS A 421 -21.12 18.05 18.47
N GLU A 422 -22.15 17.23 18.35
CA GLU A 422 -23.19 17.07 19.37
C GLU A 422 -22.79 16.05 20.45
N SER A 423 -22.10 14.97 20.07
CA SER A 423 -21.71 13.90 21.01
C SER A 423 -20.39 14.17 21.74
N GLY A 424 -19.53 15.03 21.19
CA GLY A 424 -18.16 15.24 21.64
C GLY A 424 -17.20 14.11 21.23
N ALA A 425 -17.57 13.29 20.24
CA ALA A 425 -16.73 12.20 19.75
C ALA A 425 -15.38 12.70 19.19
N ASN A 426 -14.35 11.87 19.30
CA ASN A 426 -13.03 12.19 18.79
C ASN A 426 -13.04 12.27 17.26
N THR A 427 -12.92 13.49 16.72
CA THR A 427 -13.00 13.69 15.26
C THR A 427 -11.80 13.10 14.50
N ARG A 428 -10.66 12.81 15.15
CA ARG A 428 -9.55 12.08 14.49
C ARG A 428 -9.94 10.66 14.11
N ILE A 429 -10.59 9.94 15.03
CA ILE A 429 -11.08 8.58 14.81
C ILE A 429 -12.17 8.58 13.74
N VAL A 430 -13.12 9.50 13.85
CA VAL A 430 -14.24 9.63 12.89
C VAL A 430 -13.74 9.90 11.47
N GLN A 431 -12.80 10.84 11.30
CA GLN A 431 -12.23 11.15 9.99
C GLN A 431 -11.41 9.98 9.45
N ALA A 432 -10.57 9.34 10.28
CA ALA A 432 -9.80 8.19 9.83
C ALA A 432 -10.70 7.02 9.39
N PHE A 433 -11.71 6.71 10.21
CA PHE A 433 -12.71 5.68 9.90
C PHE A 433 -13.41 5.96 8.56
N ALA A 434 -13.87 7.20 8.35
CA ALA A 434 -14.64 7.56 7.17
C ALA A 434 -13.93 7.20 5.85
N TYR A 435 -12.63 7.42 5.75
CA TYR A 435 -11.86 7.07 4.54
C TYR A 435 -11.42 5.61 4.49
N LEU A 436 -11.20 4.96 5.64
CA LEU A 436 -10.56 3.64 5.68
C LEU A 436 -11.57 2.47 5.76
N HIS A 437 -12.80 2.68 6.25
CA HIS A 437 -13.73 1.58 6.55
C HIS A 437 -14.08 0.72 5.34
N ASP A 438 -14.28 1.34 4.18
CA ASP A 438 -14.65 0.70 2.92
C ASP A 438 -13.49 0.64 1.91
N CYS A 439 -12.28 1.09 2.28
CA CYS A 439 -11.16 1.15 1.34
C CYS A 439 -10.60 -0.23 0.94
N MET A 440 -10.94 -1.29 1.68
CA MET A 440 -10.46 -2.65 1.42
C MET A 440 -11.54 -3.58 0.86
N ARG A 441 -12.61 -3.06 0.24
CA ARG A 441 -13.63 -3.90 -0.41
C ARG A 441 -13.06 -4.64 -1.63
N LEU A 442 -13.54 -5.87 -1.87
CA LEU A 442 -13.22 -6.67 -3.05
C LEU A 442 -14.35 -6.62 -4.10
N SER A 443 -15.56 -6.21 -3.71
CA SER A 443 -16.67 -5.93 -4.62
C SER A 443 -17.68 -4.98 -3.98
N ASP A 444 -18.59 -4.44 -4.80
CA ASP A 444 -19.76 -3.67 -4.36
C ASP A 444 -20.88 -4.53 -3.77
N GLY A 445 -20.79 -5.85 -3.92
CA GLY A 445 -21.75 -6.80 -3.37
C GLY A 445 -21.46 -7.17 -1.91
N GLU A 446 -21.83 -8.41 -1.57
CA GLU A 446 -21.54 -8.96 -0.25
C GLU A 446 -20.05 -9.20 -0.06
N ASP A 447 -19.49 -8.45 0.88
CA ASP A 447 -18.12 -8.59 1.31
C ASP A 447 -18.10 -8.36 2.81
N TYR A 448 -18.23 -9.39 3.63
CA TYR A 448 -18.35 -9.21 5.09
C TYR A 448 -17.00 -8.98 5.79
N SER A 449 -15.90 -9.03 5.05
CA SER A 449 -14.54 -9.02 5.61
C SER A 449 -13.73 -7.75 5.25
N HIS A 450 -14.29 -6.83 4.45
CA HIS A 450 -13.63 -5.55 4.12
C HIS A 450 -13.21 -4.77 5.35
N GLY A 451 -14.09 -4.64 6.36
CA GLY A 451 -13.77 -3.95 7.60
C GLY A 451 -12.56 -4.57 8.32
N GLN A 452 -12.47 -5.91 8.36
CA GLN A 452 -11.33 -6.60 8.95
C GLN A 452 -10.04 -6.39 8.14
N ARG A 453 -10.14 -6.42 6.80
CA ARG A 453 -9.00 -6.12 5.92
C ARG A 453 -8.51 -4.68 6.10
N ALA A 454 -9.43 -3.72 6.22
CA ALA A 454 -9.11 -2.33 6.53
C ALA A 454 -8.41 -2.20 7.88
N ALA A 455 -8.92 -2.84 8.93
CA ALA A 455 -8.29 -2.85 10.24
C ALA A 455 -6.87 -3.45 10.19
N ASN A 456 -6.69 -4.58 9.52
CA ASN A 456 -5.38 -5.22 9.37
C ASN A 456 -4.38 -4.34 8.60
N MET A 457 -4.83 -3.69 7.52
CA MET A 457 -4.03 -2.72 6.78
C MET A 457 -3.60 -1.55 7.69
N VAL A 458 -4.53 -0.96 8.44
CA VAL A 458 -4.26 0.21 9.29
C VAL A 458 -3.27 -0.10 10.41
N ARG A 459 -3.31 -1.32 11.00
CA ARG A 459 -2.31 -1.77 11.99
C ARG A 459 -0.87 -1.61 11.49
N GLY A 460 -0.61 -1.89 10.20
CA GLY A 460 0.70 -1.74 9.57
C GLY A 460 1.22 -0.30 9.50
N TYR A 461 0.36 0.70 9.73
CA TYR A 461 0.72 2.12 9.70
C TYR A 461 0.77 2.76 11.09
N LYS A 462 0.72 1.96 12.17
CA LYS A 462 0.73 2.48 13.55
C LYS A 462 1.93 3.39 13.83
N GLU A 463 3.13 2.98 13.42
CA GLU A 463 4.38 3.71 13.70
C GLU A 463 4.69 4.83 12.68
N SER A 464 3.84 5.01 11.66
CA SER A 464 4.02 6.03 10.61
C SER A 464 2.87 7.03 10.59
N ILE A 465 1.80 6.73 9.84
CA ILE A 465 0.64 7.62 9.64
C ILE A 465 -0.09 7.86 10.96
N PHE A 466 -0.16 6.84 11.83
CA PHE A 466 -0.91 6.89 13.09
C PHE A 466 0.01 6.96 14.33
N ARG A 467 1.27 7.38 14.16
CA ARG A 467 2.25 7.45 15.26
C ARG A 467 1.76 8.35 16.40
N ASP A 468 1.01 9.38 16.04
CA ASP A 468 0.50 10.41 16.94
C ASP A 468 -0.91 10.09 17.50
N PHE A 469 -1.46 8.92 17.18
CA PHE A 469 -2.65 8.39 17.86
C PHE A 469 -2.23 7.78 19.20
N SER A 470 -2.98 8.03 20.27
CA SER A 470 -2.82 7.26 21.50
C SER A 470 -3.12 5.78 21.25
N LYS A 471 -2.73 4.91 22.18
CA LYS A 471 -3.07 3.49 22.09
C LYS A 471 -4.59 3.31 22.03
N GLU A 472 -5.32 4.02 22.89
CA GLU A 472 -6.78 3.96 22.97
C GLU A 472 -7.45 4.49 21.70
N GLU A 473 -6.99 5.62 21.15
CA GLU A 473 -7.52 6.17 19.89
C GLU A 473 -7.33 5.19 18.73
N PHE A 474 -6.16 4.54 18.68
CA PHE A 474 -5.84 3.59 17.63
C PHE A 474 -6.64 2.29 17.78
N ASP A 475 -6.76 1.76 19.00
CA ASP A 475 -7.56 0.57 19.29
C ASP A 475 -9.05 0.80 18.95
N ASP A 476 -9.58 1.98 19.26
CA ASP A 476 -10.95 2.36 18.91
C ASP A 476 -11.15 2.48 17.38
N LEU A 477 -10.18 3.06 16.66
CA LEU A 477 -10.20 3.10 15.18
C LEU A 477 -10.19 1.68 14.59
N ILE A 478 -9.26 0.83 15.04
CA ILE A 478 -9.13 -0.56 14.58
C ILE A 478 -10.43 -1.33 14.83
N TYR A 479 -11.03 -1.18 16.01
CA TYR A 479 -12.30 -1.82 16.34
C TYR A 479 -13.43 -1.32 15.45
N ALA A 480 -13.54 -0.01 15.25
CA ALA A 480 -14.58 0.58 14.41
C ALA A 480 -14.49 0.05 12.97
N LEU A 481 -13.29 0.04 12.38
CA LEU A 481 -13.05 -0.50 11.05
C LEU A 481 -13.49 -1.97 10.95
N ALA A 482 -13.05 -2.82 11.88
CA ALA A 482 -13.32 -4.26 11.85
C ALA A 482 -14.81 -4.62 11.97
N ASN A 483 -15.60 -3.80 12.69
CA ASN A 483 -16.93 -4.21 13.17
C ASN A 483 -18.11 -3.39 12.66
N HIS A 484 -17.91 -2.36 11.84
CA HIS A 484 -18.98 -1.44 11.44
C HIS A 484 -20.19 -2.08 10.72
N THR A 485 -20.01 -3.25 10.10
CA THR A 485 -21.10 -4.03 9.48
C THR A 485 -21.68 -5.12 10.36
N ARG A 486 -21.04 -5.46 11.48
CA ARG A 486 -21.37 -6.63 12.32
C ARG A 486 -21.94 -6.27 13.69
N VAL A 487 -21.59 -5.10 14.20
CA VAL A 487 -21.95 -4.66 15.54
C VAL A 487 -22.86 -3.44 15.46
N GLU A 488 -24.04 -3.51 16.06
CA GLU A 488 -24.99 -2.39 16.05
C GLU A 488 -24.55 -1.26 16.99
N LYS A 489 -24.05 -1.56 18.19
CA LYS A 489 -23.58 -0.57 19.18
C LYS A 489 -22.60 -1.18 20.17
N THR A 490 -21.74 -0.35 20.75
CA THR A 490 -20.61 -0.80 21.59
C THR A 490 -20.53 -0.15 22.97
N VAL A 491 -21.29 0.92 23.23
CA VAL A 491 -21.17 1.84 24.38
C VAL A 491 -19.96 2.78 24.35
N LYS A 492 -19.07 2.65 23.37
CA LYS A 492 -17.98 3.59 23.13
C LYS A 492 -18.44 4.65 22.14
N ARG A 493 -18.61 5.88 22.64
CA ARG A 493 -19.10 7.03 21.87
C ARG A 493 -18.38 7.23 20.54
N ASP A 494 -17.06 7.12 20.52
CA ASP A 494 -16.26 7.42 19.32
C ASP A 494 -16.51 6.38 18.22
N ILE A 495 -16.64 5.11 18.60
CA ILE A 495 -16.98 3.99 17.71
C ILE A 495 -18.44 4.07 17.26
N ASP A 496 -19.35 4.30 18.20
CA ASP A 496 -20.80 4.40 17.93
C ASP A 496 -21.11 5.58 16.98
N THR A 497 -20.34 6.67 17.07
CA THR A 497 -20.43 7.80 16.12
C THR A 497 -19.99 7.40 14.71
N CYS A 498 -18.94 6.58 14.58
CA CYS A 498 -18.49 6.06 13.28
C CYS A 498 -19.55 5.18 12.62
N PHE A 499 -20.20 4.30 13.39
CA PHE A 499 -21.25 3.42 12.88
C PHE A 499 -22.46 4.21 12.39
N ASP A 500 -22.90 5.20 13.16
CA ASP A 500 -24.02 6.06 12.76
C ASP A 500 -23.69 6.90 11.53
N ALA A 501 -22.45 7.38 11.41
CA ALA A 501 -22.02 8.17 10.26
C ALA A 501 -22.16 7.40 8.93
N ASP A 502 -21.79 6.12 8.93
CA ASP A 502 -21.94 5.21 7.79
C ASP A 502 -23.43 4.87 7.53
N ARG A 503 -24.17 4.50 8.58
CA ARG A 503 -25.60 4.16 8.47
C ARG A 503 -26.47 5.29 7.92
N LEU A 504 -26.16 6.53 8.23
CA LEU A 504 -26.89 7.69 7.68
C LEU A 504 -26.72 7.83 6.16
N ASP A 505 -25.66 7.28 5.57
CA ASP A 505 -25.42 7.31 4.12
C ASP A 505 -26.01 6.10 3.38
N LEU A 506 -26.79 5.23 4.04
CA LEU A 506 -27.43 4.06 3.43
C LEU A 506 -28.44 4.42 2.32
N THR A 507 -28.95 5.66 2.31
CA THR A 507 -29.86 6.14 1.26
C THR A 507 -29.25 6.05 -0.14
N ARG A 508 -27.91 6.09 -0.25
CA ARG A 508 -27.19 5.93 -1.52
C ARG A 508 -27.47 4.59 -2.21
N VAL A 509 -27.74 3.54 -1.44
CA VAL A 509 -28.06 2.18 -1.92
C VAL A 509 -29.56 1.89 -1.83
N GLY A 510 -30.40 2.92 -1.68
CA GLY A 510 -31.85 2.78 -1.60
C GLY A 510 -32.36 2.26 -0.26
N ILE A 511 -31.52 2.20 0.77
CA ILE A 511 -31.90 1.76 2.12
C ILE A 511 -32.17 3.00 2.99
N GLN A 512 -33.36 3.08 3.58
CA GLN A 512 -33.66 4.15 4.54
C GLN A 512 -33.01 3.82 5.89
N PRO A 513 -32.23 4.74 6.50
CA PRO A 513 -31.67 4.53 7.83
C PRO A 513 -32.77 4.30 8.86
N ASP A 514 -32.64 3.23 9.65
CA ASP A 514 -33.60 2.88 10.70
C ASP A 514 -33.17 3.48 12.05
N PRO A 515 -33.97 4.36 12.66
CA PRO A 515 -33.66 4.96 13.97
C PRO A 515 -33.39 3.93 15.07
N GLU A 516 -34.03 2.76 15.04
CA GLU A 516 -33.84 1.72 16.05
C GLU A 516 -32.49 0.99 15.93
N ARG A 517 -31.85 1.10 14.76
CA ARG A 517 -30.54 0.50 14.47
C ARG A 517 -29.38 1.48 14.59
N MET A 518 -29.64 2.71 15.04
CA MET A 518 -28.58 3.70 15.31
C MET A 518 -27.97 3.45 16.68
N ALA A 519 -26.65 3.60 16.78
CA ALA A 519 -25.86 3.38 17.99
C ALA A 519 -25.99 4.56 18.97
N THR A 520 -26.21 5.78 18.48
CA THR A 520 -26.36 7.00 19.29
C THR A 520 -27.76 7.61 19.18
N SER A 521 -28.17 8.36 20.20
CA SER A 521 -29.43 9.12 20.17
C SER A 521 -29.46 10.19 19.09
N THR A 522 -28.32 10.80 18.78
CA THR A 522 -28.20 11.82 17.72
C THR A 522 -28.29 11.18 16.33
N GLY A 523 -27.67 10.02 16.14
CA GLY A 523 -27.84 9.22 14.94
C GLY A 523 -29.30 8.81 14.73
N ALA A 524 -29.96 8.31 15.79
CA ALA A 524 -31.39 7.94 15.75
C ALA A 524 -32.27 9.15 15.38
N TYR A 525 -31.97 10.34 15.92
CA TYR A 525 -32.67 11.57 15.57
C TYR A 525 -32.53 11.90 14.08
N TYR A 526 -31.32 11.89 13.52
CA TYR A 526 -31.13 12.20 12.10
C TYR A 526 -31.68 11.12 11.17
N ALA A 527 -31.60 9.84 11.55
CA ALA A 527 -32.23 8.75 10.80
C ALA A 527 -33.76 8.95 10.71
N ALA A 528 -34.40 9.46 11.78
CA ALA A 528 -35.82 9.79 11.78
C ALA A 528 -36.15 11.12 11.05
N ASN A 529 -35.15 11.96 10.78
CA ASN A 529 -35.30 13.32 10.25
C ASN A 529 -34.27 13.63 9.15
N MET A 530 -34.22 12.82 8.09
CA MET A 530 -33.22 12.96 7.02
C MET A 530 -33.24 14.33 6.32
N ASP A 531 -34.40 14.99 6.22
CA ASP A 531 -34.49 16.37 5.71
C ASP A 531 -33.72 17.36 6.58
N LYS A 532 -33.76 17.15 7.91
CA LYS A 532 -33.04 17.99 8.87
C LYS A 532 -31.53 17.76 8.80
N LEU A 533 -31.11 16.50 8.61
CA LEU A 533 -29.71 16.17 8.34
C LEU A 533 -29.21 16.96 7.12
N ASN A 534 -29.95 16.96 6.02
CA ASN A 534 -29.57 17.69 4.81
C ASN A 534 -29.52 19.21 5.03
N GLU A 535 -30.47 19.78 5.75
CA GLU A 535 -30.51 21.22 6.08
C GLU A 535 -29.29 21.64 6.93
N ASP A 536 -28.97 20.87 7.97
CA ASP A 536 -27.87 21.20 8.90
C ASP A 536 -26.51 21.04 8.22
N LEU A 537 -26.39 20.10 7.29
CA LEU A 537 -25.20 19.92 6.45
C LEU A 537 -25.02 21.07 5.45
N LEU A 538 -26.10 21.58 4.85
CA LEU A 538 -26.06 22.75 3.96
C LEU A 538 -25.70 24.05 4.69
N THR A 539 -26.25 24.23 5.90
CA THR A 539 -26.00 25.43 6.72
C THR A 539 -24.54 25.56 7.13
N LYS A 540 -23.82 24.44 7.30
CA LYS A 540 -22.40 24.42 7.65
C LYS A 540 -21.49 24.85 6.50
N ILE A 541 -21.81 24.47 5.26
CA ILE A 541 -21.06 24.91 4.05
C ILE A 541 -21.06 26.45 3.97
N LEU A 542 -22.20 27.08 4.26
CA LEU A 542 -22.35 28.54 4.20
C LEU A 542 -21.65 29.28 5.37
N GLN A 543 -21.33 28.61 6.48
CA GLN A 543 -20.68 29.22 7.64
C GLN A 543 -19.13 29.13 7.60
N ASP A 544 -18.57 28.09 6.98
CA ASP A 544 -17.11 27.93 6.84
C ASP A 544 -16.53 28.85 5.73
N ASP A 545 -17.31 29.20 4.70
CA ASP A 545 -16.91 30.18 3.67
C ASP A 545 -16.80 31.64 4.20
N GLY A 546 -17.45 31.94 5.34
CA GLY A 546 -17.46 33.27 5.94
C GLY A 546 -16.24 33.61 6.84
N LYS A 547 -15.29 32.68 7.04
CA LYS A 547 -14.17 32.84 7.99
C LYS A 547 -12.77 32.79 7.38
N LYS A 548 -12.62 32.73 6.05
CA LYS A 548 -11.33 32.88 5.36
C LYS A 548 -11.07 34.34 4.95
N GLU A 549 -11.04 35.25 5.92
CA GLU A 549 -10.35 36.54 5.78
C GLU A 549 -9.51 36.75 7.04
N ILE A 550 -8.18 36.63 6.90
CA ILE A 550 -7.08 37.47 7.44
C ILE A 550 -5.74 36.83 7.04
#